data_AF-A0A3D5VTU3-F1
#
_entry.id   AF-A0A3D5VTU3-F1
#
_cell.length_a   1.000
_cell.length_b   1.000
_cell.length_c   1.000
_cell.angle_alpha   90.00
_cell.angle_beta   90.00
_cell.angle_gamma   90.00
#
_symmetry.space_group_name_H-M   'P 1'
#
loop_
_entity.id
_entity.type
_entity.pdbx_description
1 polymer ?
#
loop_
_entity_poly.entity_id
_entity_poly.type
_entity_poly.pdbx_seq_one_letter_code
_entity_poly.pdbx_strand_id
1 'polypeptide(L)'
;MSSPRPRNATGDSFFAWDGDTLIVNILGKPAASKDAIGKPKGPQLKVSVTAAPQNGKATDHMVRFLAPLFGVAVADITVVFGQENVNKQLRIRAPKKLPAVFTATAPPP
;
A
#
# COMPACT_ATOMS: atom_id res chain seq x y z
N MET A 1 29.71 -2.19 -8.20
CA MET A 1 29.05 -2.85 -7.04
C MET A 1 27.56 -2.86 -7.30
N SER A 2 27.06 -3.91 -7.95
CA SER A 2 25.64 -4.03 -8.30
C SER A 2 24.97 -4.89 -7.22
N SER A 3 24.34 -4.26 -6.24
CA SER A 3 23.49 -5.00 -5.30
C SER A 3 22.40 -5.71 -6.11
N PRO A 4 22.12 -7.00 -5.84
CA PRO A 4 21.07 -7.72 -6.55
C PRO A 4 19.76 -6.98 -6.28
N ARG A 5 19.15 -6.44 -7.33
CA ARG A 5 17.80 -5.86 -7.23
C ARG A 5 16.92 -6.93 -6.61
N PRO A 6 16.31 -6.70 -5.44
CA PRO A 6 15.49 -7.74 -4.83
C PRO A 6 14.37 -8.05 -5.82
N ARG A 7 14.18 -9.35 -6.12
CA ARG A 7 13.14 -9.84 -7.06
C ARG A 7 11.73 -9.36 -6.65
N ASN A 8 11.57 -8.96 -5.38
CA ASN A 8 10.50 -8.11 -4.89
C ASN A 8 11.09 -6.76 -4.48
N ALA A 9 10.58 -5.64 -5.02
CA ALA A 9 11.04 -4.28 -4.68
C ALA A 9 11.09 -3.97 -3.17
N THR A 10 10.37 -4.77 -2.36
CA THR A 10 10.10 -4.57 -0.94
C THR A 10 10.95 -5.41 0.01
N GLY A 11 11.61 -6.48 -0.43
CA GLY A 11 12.39 -7.38 0.45
C GLY A 11 11.59 -7.91 1.64
N ASP A 12 12.13 -7.78 2.86
CA ASP A 12 11.49 -8.12 4.14
C ASP A 12 10.53 -7.04 4.68
N SER A 13 10.51 -5.88 4.04
CA SER A 13 9.66 -4.74 4.41
C SER A 13 8.32 -4.77 3.67
N PHE A 14 7.30 -4.14 4.24
CA PHE A 14 5.99 -3.99 3.60
C PHE A 14 5.92 -2.81 2.62
N PHE A 15 6.97 -1.98 2.56
CA PHE A 15 7.08 -0.88 1.61
C PHE A 15 8.52 -0.67 1.14
N ALA A 16 8.67 0.00 0.00
CA ALA A 16 9.94 0.44 -0.55
C ALA A 16 9.75 1.69 -1.39
N TRP A 17 10.84 2.42 -1.62
CA TRP A 17 10.86 3.58 -2.50
C TRP A 17 11.49 3.23 -3.85
N ASP A 18 10.87 3.69 -4.92
CA ASP A 18 11.36 3.63 -6.29
C ASP A 18 11.31 5.06 -6.86
N GLY A 19 12.40 5.80 -6.67
CA GLY A 19 12.42 7.24 -6.91
C GLY A 19 11.41 7.97 -6.01
N ASP A 20 10.53 8.76 -6.63
CA ASP A 20 9.43 9.48 -5.96
C ASP A 20 8.19 8.59 -5.69
N THR A 21 8.21 7.33 -6.13
CA THR A 21 7.08 6.42 -5.99
C THR A 21 7.27 5.49 -4.78
N LEU A 22 6.30 5.49 -3.87
CA LEU A 22 6.22 4.56 -2.76
C LEU A 22 5.50 3.28 -3.20
N ILE A 23 6.20 2.16 -3.16
CA ILE A 23 5.66 0.82 -3.40
C ILE A 23 5.22 0.24 -2.06
N VAL A 24 3.97 -0.21 -1.94
CA VAL A 24 3.41 -0.78 -0.71
C VAL A 24 2.75 -2.12 -0.99
N ASN A 25 3.17 -3.15 -0.26
CA ASN A 25 2.51 -4.44 -0.26
C ASN A 25 1.43 -4.44 0.83
N ILE A 26 0.20 -4.75 0.44
CA ILE A 26 -0.97 -4.72 1.32
C ILE A 26 -1.55 -6.12 1.45
N LEU A 27 -1.91 -6.45 2.68
CA LEU A 27 -2.82 -7.54 3.03
C LEU A 27 -4.19 -6.94 3.36
N GLY A 28 -5.06 -6.92 2.37
CA GLY A 28 -6.42 -6.40 2.45
C GLY A 28 -7.32 -7.30 3.29
N LYS A 29 -8.10 -6.71 4.18
CA LYS A 29 -9.16 -7.35 4.95
C LYS A 29 -10.50 -6.68 4.60
N PRO A 30 -11.24 -7.22 3.61
CA PRO A 30 -12.55 -6.70 3.24
C PRO A 30 -13.59 -7.05 4.30
N ALA A 31 -14.77 -6.43 4.21
CA ALA A 31 -15.90 -6.62 5.14
C ALA A 31 -15.52 -6.46 6.63
N ALA A 32 -14.59 -5.53 6.92
CA ALA A 32 -14.22 -5.20 8.28
C ALA A 32 -15.25 -4.26 8.93
N SER A 33 -15.27 -4.20 10.27
CA SER A 33 -16.17 -3.30 10.99
C SER A 33 -15.86 -1.81 10.79
N LYS A 34 -14.62 -1.48 10.39
CA LYS A 34 -14.16 -0.11 10.12
C LYS A 34 -12.95 -0.10 9.19
N ASP A 35 -12.77 0.99 8.48
CA ASP A 35 -11.58 1.25 7.67
C ASP A 35 -10.41 1.60 8.57
N ALA A 36 -9.30 0.87 8.42
CA ALA A 36 -8.13 1.07 9.29
C ALA A 36 -6.84 0.54 8.66
N ILE A 37 -5.75 1.27 8.89
CA ILE A 37 -4.38 0.75 8.73
C ILE A 37 -4.05 -0.06 9.98
N GLY A 38 -3.75 -1.34 9.78
CA GLY A 38 -3.34 -2.26 10.82
C GLY A 38 -1.82 -2.36 10.97
N LYS A 39 -1.38 -3.30 11.78
CA LYS A 39 0.05 -3.61 11.95
C LYS A 39 0.58 -4.40 10.72
N PRO A 40 1.85 -4.20 10.33
CA PRO A 40 2.52 -5.07 9.38
C PRO A 40 2.49 -6.54 9.80
N LYS A 41 2.39 -7.45 8.84
CA LYS A 41 2.53 -8.89 9.00
C LYS A 41 3.54 -9.40 7.98
N GLY A 42 4.79 -9.57 8.42
CA GLY A 42 5.91 -9.84 7.51
C GLY A 42 6.05 -8.72 6.47
N PRO A 43 6.18 -9.04 5.17
CA PRO A 43 6.40 -8.04 4.11
C PRO A 43 5.11 -7.39 3.61
N GLN A 44 4.05 -7.34 4.43
CA GLN A 44 2.74 -6.81 4.03
C GLN A 44 2.11 -5.95 5.13
N LEU A 45 1.48 -4.85 4.74
CA LEU A 45 0.71 -3.99 5.61
C LEU A 45 -0.74 -4.43 5.64
N LYS A 46 -1.28 -4.71 6.83
CA LYS A 46 -2.72 -5.00 6.95
C LYS A 46 -3.53 -3.73 6.71
N VAL A 47 -4.49 -3.78 5.80
CA VAL A 47 -5.46 -2.70 5.60
C VAL A 47 -6.85 -3.30 5.63
N SER A 48 -7.64 -2.84 6.59
CA SER A 48 -9.03 -3.26 6.74
C SER A 48 -9.94 -2.27 6.04
N VAL A 49 -10.91 -2.76 5.28
CA VAL A 49 -11.94 -1.93 4.66
C VAL A 49 -13.33 -2.49 4.91
N THR A 50 -14.30 -1.60 5.06
CA THR A 50 -15.71 -1.95 5.27
C THR A 50 -16.36 -2.54 4.02
N ALA A 51 -15.86 -2.16 2.84
CA ALA A 51 -16.34 -2.65 1.57
C ALA A 51 -16.21 -4.19 1.42
N ALA A 52 -17.25 -4.81 0.87
CA ALA A 52 -17.29 -6.24 0.59
C ALA A 52 -16.34 -6.62 -0.59
N PRO A 53 -15.81 -7.86 -0.62
CA PRO A 53 -14.90 -8.33 -1.66
C PRO A 53 -15.65 -8.74 -2.94
N GLN A 54 -16.44 -7.82 -3.50
CA GLN A 54 -17.24 -8.10 -4.69
C GLN A 54 -16.85 -7.18 -5.84
N ASN A 55 -16.51 -7.76 -6.99
CA ASN A 55 -16.26 -7.05 -8.25
C ASN A 55 -15.25 -5.89 -8.13
N GLY A 56 -14.17 -6.09 -7.37
CA GLY A 56 -13.12 -5.08 -7.15
C GLY A 56 -13.49 -3.91 -6.23
N LYS A 57 -14.73 -3.83 -5.70
CA LYS A 57 -15.19 -2.72 -4.84
C LYS A 57 -14.35 -2.51 -3.58
N ALA A 58 -13.89 -3.60 -2.95
CA ALA A 58 -12.99 -3.49 -1.80
C ALA A 58 -11.68 -2.79 -2.14
N THR A 59 -11.15 -3.01 -3.35
CA THR A 59 -9.91 -2.38 -3.81
C THR A 59 -10.09 -0.91 -4.09
N ASP A 60 -11.13 -0.54 -4.85
CA ASP A 60 -11.47 0.85 -5.12
C ASP A 60 -11.71 1.63 -3.82
N HIS A 61 -12.48 1.05 -2.89
CA HIS A 61 -12.70 1.62 -1.57
C HIS A 61 -11.39 1.80 -0.79
N MET A 62 -10.52 0.80 -0.81
CA MET A 62 -9.22 0.87 -0.15
C MET A 62 -8.34 1.98 -0.74
N VAL A 63 -8.30 2.14 -2.06
CA VAL A 63 -7.53 3.21 -2.70
C VAL A 63 -8.08 4.58 -2.26
N ARG A 64 -9.41 4.76 -2.26
CA ARG A 64 -10.06 5.99 -1.79
C ARG A 64 -9.78 6.28 -0.33
N PHE A 65 -9.73 5.25 0.51
CA PHE A 65 -9.39 5.37 1.93
C PHE A 65 -7.92 5.79 2.13
N LEU A 66 -6.99 5.25 1.33
CA LEU A 66 -5.55 5.50 1.47
C LEU A 66 -5.13 6.86 0.90
N ALA A 67 -5.71 7.30 -0.23
CA ALA A 67 -5.36 8.56 -0.90
C ALA A 67 -5.20 9.78 0.04
N PRO A 68 -6.19 10.14 0.89
CA PRO A 68 -6.05 11.28 1.81
C PRO A 68 -5.01 11.06 2.91
N LEU A 69 -4.74 9.81 3.31
CA LEU A 69 -3.72 9.49 4.33
C LEU A 69 -2.30 9.73 3.82
N PHE A 70 -2.08 9.54 2.52
CA PHE A 70 -0.82 9.85 1.85
C PHE A 70 -0.77 11.26 1.26
N GLY A 71 -1.87 12.00 1.31
CA GLY A 71 -1.96 13.35 0.75
C GLY A 71 -1.84 13.40 -0.77
N VAL A 72 -2.32 12.35 -1.46
CA VAL A 72 -2.29 12.21 -2.92
C VAL A 72 -3.70 12.07 -3.49
N ALA A 73 -3.86 12.21 -4.80
CA ALA A 73 -5.12 11.86 -5.46
C ALA A 73 -5.25 10.34 -5.62
N VAL A 74 -6.48 9.85 -5.76
CA VAL A 74 -6.77 8.44 -6.10
C VAL A 74 -6.04 8.03 -7.40
N ALA A 75 -5.94 8.93 -8.38
CA ALA A 75 -5.25 8.70 -9.65
C ALA A 75 -3.72 8.51 -9.51
N ASP A 76 -3.14 8.97 -8.39
CA ASP A 76 -1.72 8.78 -8.09
C ASP A 76 -1.42 7.44 -7.42
N ILE A 77 -2.48 6.71 -7.04
CA ILE A 77 -2.37 5.36 -6.50
C ILE A 77 -2.73 4.36 -7.60
N THR A 78 -1.73 3.60 -8.03
CA THR A 78 -1.89 2.54 -9.01
C THR A 78 -1.86 1.18 -8.33
N VAL A 79 -2.87 0.35 -8.57
CA VAL A 79 -2.86 -1.05 -8.15
C VAL A 79 -2.07 -1.84 -9.20
N VAL A 80 -0.89 -2.33 -8.83
CA VAL A 80 -0.01 -3.07 -9.74
C VAL A 80 -0.52 -4.49 -9.96
N PHE A 81 -0.98 -5.13 -8.88
CA PHE A 81 -1.63 -6.44 -8.95
C PHE A 81 -2.53 -6.68 -7.74
N GLY A 82 -3.35 -7.73 -7.83
CA GLY A 82 -4.20 -8.18 -6.73
C GLY A 82 -5.54 -7.47 -6.66
N GLN A 83 -6.06 -6.91 -7.76
CA GLN A 83 -7.36 -6.22 -7.76
C GLN A 83 -8.49 -7.06 -7.16
N GLU A 84 -8.45 -8.38 -7.33
CA GLU A 84 -9.42 -9.33 -6.77
C GLU A 84 -8.85 -10.19 -5.62
N ASN A 85 -7.58 -10.02 -5.25
CA ASN A 85 -6.92 -10.77 -4.19
C ASN A 85 -6.74 -9.91 -2.92
N VAL A 86 -6.69 -10.55 -1.74
CA VAL A 86 -6.33 -9.86 -0.49
C VAL A 86 -4.89 -9.35 -0.51
N ASN A 87 -3.99 -10.04 -1.20
CA ASN A 87 -2.61 -9.60 -1.41
C ASN A 87 -2.58 -8.63 -2.59
N LYS A 88 -2.16 -7.40 -2.32
CA LYS A 88 -2.14 -6.31 -3.29
C LYS A 88 -0.80 -5.61 -3.26
N GLN A 89 -0.38 -5.05 -4.39
CA GLN A 89 0.72 -4.10 -4.43
C GLN A 89 0.22 -2.78 -5.00
N LEU A 90 0.47 -1.71 -4.25
CA LEU A 90 0.17 -0.35 -4.66
C LEU A 90 1.45 0.40 -4.98
N ARG A 91 1.35 1.31 -5.95
CA ARG A 91 2.35 2.35 -6.24
C ARG A 91 1.71 3.68 -6.00
N ILE A 92 2.29 4.47 -5.11
CA ILE A 92 1.80 5.78 -4.71
C ILE A 92 2.82 6.80 -5.18
N ARG A 93 2.47 7.61 -6.19
CA ARG A 93 3.35 8.65 -6.72
C ARG A 93 3.43 9.84 -5.77
N ALA A 94 4.64 10.30 -5.49
CA ALA A 94 4.94 11.50 -4.70
C ALA A 94 4.04 11.71 -3.46
N PRO A 95 4.00 10.76 -2.50
CA PRO A 95 3.17 10.90 -1.31
C PRO A 95 3.62 12.09 -0.46
N LYS A 96 2.68 13.00 -0.20
CA LYS A 96 2.92 14.23 0.58
C LYS A 96 2.86 14.02 2.08
N LYS A 97 2.21 12.94 2.50
CA LYS A 97 2.05 12.52 3.91
C LYS A 97 2.40 11.04 4.03
N LEU A 98 2.95 10.67 5.17
CA LEU A 98 3.22 9.28 5.50
C LEU A 98 2.52 8.96 6.83
N PRO A 99 1.61 7.97 6.86
CA PRO A 99 1.03 7.50 8.10
C PRO A 99 2.10 6.99 9.06
N ALA A 100 1.84 7.04 10.37
CA ALA A 100 2.81 6.66 11.41
C ALA A 100 3.43 5.26 11.21
N VAL A 101 2.71 4.32 10.58
CA VAL A 101 3.24 2.99 10.29
C VAL A 101 4.45 3.00 9.33
N PHE A 102 4.60 4.04 8.49
CA PHE A 102 5.69 4.19 7.51
C PHE A 102 6.93 4.93 8.07
N THR A 103 6.93 5.29 9.35
CA THR A 103 7.97 6.15 9.97
C THR A 103 9.38 5.55 10.08
N ALA A 104 9.58 4.30 9.62
CA ALA A 104 10.87 3.63 9.76
C ALA A 104 11.89 3.98 8.66
N THR A 105 11.54 4.74 7.62
CA THR A 105 12.49 5.06 6.54
C THR A 105 12.08 6.34 5.84
N ALA A 106 12.87 7.40 6.04
CA ALA A 106 12.73 8.66 5.29
C ALA A 106 12.79 8.36 3.76
N PRO A 107 12.10 9.16 2.92
CA PRO A 107 12.30 9.07 1.48
C PRO A 107 13.80 9.24 1.16
N PRO A 108 14.35 8.48 0.20
CA PRO A 108 15.72 8.69 -0.24
C PRO A 108 15.90 10.14 -0.73
N PRO A 109 17.07 10.76 -0.47
CA PRO A 109 17.37 12.13 -0.88
C PRO A 109 17.35 12.32 -2.40
#